data_AF-A0A6J0PG94-F1
#
_entry.id   AF-A0A6J0PG94-F1
#
_cell.length_a   1.000
_cell.length_b   1.000
_cell.length_c   1.000
_cell.angle_alpha   90.00
_cell.angle_beta   90.00
_cell.angle_gamma   90.00
#
_symmetry.space_group_name_H-M   'P 1'
#
loop_
_entity.id
_entity.type
_entity.pdbx_description
1 polymer ?
#
loop_
_entity_poly.entity_id
_entity_poly.type
_entity_poly.pdbx_seq_one_letter_code
_entity_poly.pdbx_strand_id
1 'polypeptide(L)'
;MDSPLLLSSVPSGAQQDEEDHDPIKDLTVQEQSNLISSLPKREGWMRVLRRYQGFWISDVAIPRLMAIQAHFKPRPTDVILVTQPKAGTTWLKALAFAIVNRSNYSFSQHPLLSRNPHECVPFIDLPYVGGHAADYKSLAQPRLLATHIPYSLLPASVADSDCRLVYLCRDPKDVLVSLWHFMKAMKPEIMELSPAFEMFCDGATPYGPVWEHNLEYWRESLRRPEKVLFLKYEEIVAEPMRSVKSLAEFMGCPFSEEEERDGAVEEVVRLCSFEKLSSMEVNKRGVGLMGGVTIQQANFFRKGKVGDWVNHLSRDMAERLDRLVHEKLNGSGLTFQLGYFRDFVLAGRTEGAGEILLVDGSAALGSHHHGDEDGRSMATLPLVPTAMAMKKG
;
A
#
# COMPACT_ATOMS: atom_id res chain seq x y z
N MET A 1 64.62 42.28 -31.04
CA MET A 1 65.07 40.92 -30.71
C MET A 1 64.06 40.35 -29.73
N ASP A 2 63.24 39.46 -30.28
CA ASP A 2 62.68 38.23 -29.70
C ASP A 2 61.73 38.27 -28.48
N SER A 3 60.46 37.94 -28.78
CA SER A 3 59.52 37.11 -28.01
C SER A 3 60.13 35.74 -27.58
N PRO A 4 59.43 34.81 -26.86
CA PRO A 4 58.10 34.86 -26.22
C PRO A 4 57.98 34.23 -24.80
N LEU A 5 56.79 34.45 -24.24
CA LEU A 5 55.97 33.64 -23.31
C LEU A 5 56.35 32.15 -23.08
N LEU A 6 56.23 31.71 -21.82
CA LEU A 6 55.84 30.34 -21.48
C LEU A 6 55.00 30.31 -20.19
N LEU A 7 53.74 29.91 -20.37
CA LEU A 7 52.84 29.47 -19.30
C LEU A 7 53.42 28.21 -18.63
N SER A 8 53.47 28.18 -17.30
CA SER A 8 53.62 26.93 -16.54
C SER A 8 52.28 26.52 -15.94
N SER A 9 51.80 25.39 -16.42
CA SER A 9 50.59 24.65 -16.09
C SER A 9 50.41 24.33 -14.60
N VAL A 10 49.20 24.59 -14.09
CA VAL A 10 48.67 24.01 -12.86
C VAL A 10 48.32 22.55 -13.12
N PRO A 11 48.70 21.58 -12.26
CA PRO A 11 48.29 20.19 -12.43
C PRO A 11 46.79 20.06 -12.17
N SER A 12 46.10 19.50 -13.16
CA SER A 12 44.74 18.99 -13.07
C SER A 12 44.66 17.94 -11.97
N GLY A 13 44.05 18.30 -10.84
CA GLY A 13 43.60 17.33 -9.85
C GLY A 13 42.41 16.58 -10.46
N ALA A 14 42.64 15.34 -10.86
CA ALA A 14 41.58 14.41 -11.19
C ALA A 14 40.62 14.34 -10.00
N GLN A 15 39.39 14.82 -10.19
CA GLN A 15 38.27 14.46 -9.36
C GLN A 15 38.11 12.94 -9.51
N GLN A 16 38.53 12.20 -8.49
CA GLN A 16 38.05 10.84 -8.29
C GLN A 16 36.58 10.99 -7.94
N ASP A 17 35.73 10.70 -8.91
CA ASP A 17 34.34 10.34 -8.65
C ASP A 17 34.40 9.17 -7.66
N GLU A 18 34.03 9.42 -6.40
CA GLU A 18 33.68 8.35 -5.47
C GLU A 18 32.41 7.68 -6.03
N GLU A 19 32.60 6.73 -6.93
CA GLU A 19 31.55 5.76 -7.26
C GLU A 19 31.13 5.11 -5.94
N ASP A 20 29.87 5.31 -5.57
CA ASP A 20 29.24 4.73 -4.39
C ASP A 20 29.40 3.20 -4.45
N HIS A 21 30.41 2.70 -3.72
CA HIS A 21 30.84 1.30 -3.75
C HIS A 21 29.77 0.45 -3.09
N ASP A 22 28.81 -0.06 -3.86
CA ASP A 22 27.80 -1.00 -3.40
C ASP A 22 28.44 -2.38 -3.16
N PRO A 23 28.73 -2.77 -1.90
CA PRO A 23 29.51 -3.96 -1.60
C PRO A 23 28.79 -5.27 -1.96
N ILE A 24 27.51 -5.21 -2.35
CA ILE A 24 26.70 -6.37 -2.72
C ILE A 24 26.91 -6.77 -4.18
N LYS A 25 27.28 -5.82 -5.07
CA LYS A 25 27.41 -6.06 -6.52
C LYS A 25 28.55 -7.00 -6.88
N ASP A 26 29.59 -7.06 -6.05
CA ASP A 26 30.82 -7.80 -6.35
C ASP A 26 30.92 -9.16 -5.65
N LEU A 27 29.88 -9.56 -4.90
CA LEU A 27 29.88 -10.84 -4.20
C LEU A 27 29.69 -12.00 -5.17
N THR A 28 30.61 -12.95 -5.16
CA THR A 28 30.44 -14.25 -5.80
C THR A 28 29.25 -15.02 -5.21
N VAL A 29 28.68 -15.97 -5.96
CA VAL A 29 27.56 -16.82 -5.48
C VAL A 29 27.90 -17.51 -4.15
N GLN A 30 29.16 -17.90 -3.95
CA GLN A 30 29.63 -18.51 -2.72
C GLN A 30 29.64 -17.51 -1.55
N GLU A 31 30.11 -16.28 -1.77
CA GLU A 31 30.10 -15.23 -0.76
C GLU A 31 28.68 -14.81 -0.38
N GLN A 32 27.77 -14.72 -1.36
CA GLN A 32 26.35 -14.47 -1.10
C GLN A 32 25.73 -15.58 -0.23
N SER A 33 26.02 -16.85 -0.56
CA SER A 33 25.56 -17.99 0.23
C SER A 33 26.10 -17.96 1.67
N ASN A 34 27.40 -17.67 1.82
CA ASN A 34 28.04 -17.54 3.13
C ASN A 34 27.42 -16.41 3.95
N LEU A 35 27.23 -15.23 3.35
CA LEU A 35 26.57 -14.09 3.97
C LEU A 35 25.17 -14.49 4.45
N ILE A 36 24.32 -15.02 3.57
CA ILE A 36 22.94 -15.41 3.91
C ILE A 36 22.93 -16.43 5.04
N SER A 37 23.83 -17.42 5.01
CA SER A 37 23.91 -18.46 6.03
C SER A 37 24.23 -17.89 7.43
N SER A 38 25.04 -16.84 7.48
CA SER A 38 25.47 -16.16 8.72
C SER A 38 24.42 -15.25 9.34
N LEU A 39 23.41 -14.81 8.57
CA LEU A 39 22.38 -13.90 9.05
C LEU A 39 21.55 -14.56 10.17
N PRO A 40 21.18 -13.80 11.23
CA PRO A 40 20.27 -14.29 12.27
C PRO A 40 19.00 -14.87 11.66
N LYS A 41 18.64 -16.10 12.05
CA LYS A 41 17.47 -16.82 11.53
C LYS A 41 16.39 -16.96 12.59
N ARG A 42 15.14 -16.99 12.16
CA ARG A 42 13.99 -17.33 12.99
C ARG A 42 12.95 -18.08 12.16
N GLU A 43 12.18 -18.94 12.82
CA GLU A 43 10.96 -19.47 12.22
C GLU A 43 9.98 -18.31 11.95
N GLY A 44 9.53 -18.20 10.70
CA GLY A 44 8.45 -17.29 10.33
C GLY A 44 7.13 -18.05 10.19
N TRP A 45 6.10 -17.32 9.80
CA TRP A 45 4.73 -17.84 9.72
C TRP A 45 4.54 -18.97 8.69
N MET A 46 5.40 -19.02 7.69
CA MET A 46 5.34 -20.04 6.62
C MET A 46 6.72 -20.47 6.14
N ARG A 47 7.67 -19.54 6.15
CA ARG A 47 9.06 -19.74 5.72
C ARG A 47 10.00 -19.24 6.79
N VAL A 48 11.23 -19.75 6.78
CA VAL A 48 12.30 -19.23 7.62
C VAL A 48 12.59 -17.79 7.22
N LEU A 49 12.69 -16.92 8.21
CA LEU A 49 13.08 -15.53 8.03
C LEU A 49 14.53 -15.35 8.48
N ARG A 50 15.23 -14.48 7.78
CA ARG A 50 16.59 -14.04 8.13
C ARG A 50 16.60 -12.53 8.27
N ARG A 51 17.30 -12.04 9.28
CA ARG A 51 17.44 -10.61 9.53
C ARG A 51 18.52 -10.04 8.62
N TYR A 52 18.11 -9.38 7.55
CA TYR A 52 18.98 -8.76 6.55
C TYR A 52 18.84 -7.24 6.65
N GLN A 53 19.93 -6.55 6.97
CA GLN A 53 19.98 -5.08 7.08
C GLN A 53 18.81 -4.46 7.87
N GLY A 54 18.48 -5.08 9.01
CA GLY A 54 17.42 -4.60 9.91
C GLY A 54 16.03 -5.21 9.69
N PHE A 55 15.76 -5.81 8.51
CA PHE A 55 14.46 -6.36 8.15
C PHE A 55 14.44 -7.89 8.11
N TRP A 56 13.28 -8.47 8.36
CA TRP A 56 13.04 -9.91 8.27
C TRP A 56 12.62 -10.30 6.86
N ILE A 57 13.55 -10.89 6.12
CA ILE A 57 13.34 -11.33 4.74
C ILE A 57 13.30 -12.85 4.72
N SER A 58 12.42 -13.45 3.91
CA SER A 58 12.44 -14.90 3.72
C SER A 58 13.79 -15.33 3.17
N ASP A 59 14.34 -16.41 3.71
CA ASP A 59 15.58 -17.03 3.24
C ASP A 59 15.65 -17.19 1.71
N VAL A 60 14.57 -17.64 1.08
CA VAL A 60 14.48 -17.81 -0.37
C VAL A 60 14.31 -16.51 -1.14
N ALA A 61 14.04 -15.38 -0.47
CA ALA A 61 13.88 -14.07 -1.08
C ALA A 61 15.16 -13.23 -1.05
N ILE A 62 16.08 -13.48 -0.12
CA ILE A 62 17.33 -12.70 -0.01
C ILE A 62 18.18 -12.76 -1.30
N PRO A 63 18.44 -13.93 -1.93
CA PRO A 63 19.19 -13.94 -3.18
C PRO A 63 18.57 -13.07 -4.28
N ARG A 64 17.23 -13.02 -4.34
CA ARG A 64 16.51 -12.17 -5.30
C ARG A 64 16.65 -10.69 -4.96
N LEU A 65 16.53 -10.34 -3.68
CA LEU A 65 16.75 -8.97 -3.22
C LEU A 65 18.16 -8.48 -3.60
N MET A 66 19.19 -9.29 -3.35
CA MET A 66 20.56 -8.96 -3.72
C MET A 66 20.71 -8.77 -5.24
N ALA A 67 20.11 -9.65 -6.05
CA ALA A 67 20.12 -9.51 -7.50
C ALA A 67 19.40 -8.23 -7.99
N ILE A 68 18.32 -7.83 -7.33
CA ILE A 68 17.59 -6.59 -7.64
C ILE A 68 18.44 -5.38 -7.29
N GLN A 69 19.04 -5.35 -6.11
CA GLN A 69 19.97 -4.30 -5.69
C GLN A 69 21.12 -4.14 -6.69
N ALA A 70 21.66 -5.25 -7.21
CA ALA A 70 22.74 -5.23 -8.17
C ALA A 70 22.32 -4.78 -9.59
N HIS A 71 21.16 -5.23 -10.08
CA HIS A 71 20.85 -5.19 -11.52
C HIS A 71 19.62 -4.38 -11.92
N PHE A 72 18.72 -4.06 -10.99
CA PHE A 72 17.51 -3.32 -11.35
C PHE A 72 17.86 -1.86 -11.68
N LYS A 73 17.41 -1.40 -12.85
CA LYS A 73 17.59 -0.04 -13.33
C LYS A 73 16.21 0.55 -13.66
N PRO A 74 15.65 1.43 -12.81
CA PRO A 74 14.39 2.11 -13.11
C PRO A 74 14.56 3.08 -14.28
N ARG A 75 13.46 3.39 -14.96
CA ARG A 75 13.35 4.51 -15.90
C ARG A 75 12.82 5.74 -15.16
N PRO A 76 13.16 6.97 -15.61
CA PRO A 76 12.59 8.21 -15.06
C PRO A 76 11.06 8.23 -15.02
N THR A 77 10.38 7.57 -15.96
CA THR A 77 8.91 7.52 -16.03
C THR A 77 8.29 6.33 -15.30
N ASP A 78 9.07 5.51 -14.59
CA ASP A 78 8.53 4.40 -13.83
C ASP A 78 7.77 4.89 -12.60
N VAL A 79 6.68 4.19 -12.27
CA VAL A 79 5.96 4.33 -11.02
C VAL A 79 6.03 3.00 -10.28
N ILE A 80 6.66 3.00 -9.10
CA ILE A 80 6.82 1.82 -8.25
C ILE A 80 5.83 1.91 -7.09
N LEU A 81 4.89 0.97 -7.06
CA LEU A 81 3.87 0.82 -6.03
C LEU A 81 4.45 0.00 -4.87
N VAL A 82 4.58 0.61 -3.70
CA VAL A 82 5.20 -0.01 -2.53
C VAL A 82 4.18 -0.19 -1.42
N THR A 83 4.19 -1.36 -0.81
CA THR A 83 3.33 -1.66 0.35
C THR A 83 4.04 -2.62 1.28
N GLN A 84 3.75 -2.56 2.58
CA GLN A 84 3.87 -3.76 3.40
C GLN A 84 2.93 -4.86 2.87
N PRO A 85 3.29 -6.16 2.92
CA PRO A 85 2.38 -7.22 2.56
C PRO A 85 1.04 -7.04 3.28
N LYS A 86 -0.05 -7.10 2.51
CA LYS A 86 -1.44 -6.98 2.98
C LYS A 86 -1.90 -5.60 3.44
N ALA A 87 -1.12 -4.54 3.19
CA ALA A 87 -1.53 -3.16 3.41
C ALA A 87 -2.43 -2.57 2.30
N GLY A 88 -2.76 -3.33 1.25
CA GLY A 88 -3.67 -2.87 0.17
C GLY A 88 -3.11 -2.99 -1.25
N THR A 89 -2.03 -3.75 -1.45
CA THR A 89 -1.31 -3.87 -2.73
C THR A 89 -2.20 -4.21 -3.92
N THR A 90 -3.14 -5.15 -3.78
CA THR A 90 -4.07 -5.56 -4.85
C THR A 90 -4.93 -4.38 -5.31
N TRP A 91 -5.40 -3.57 -4.37
CA TRP A 91 -6.24 -2.42 -4.65
C TRP A 91 -5.43 -1.27 -5.25
N LEU A 92 -4.25 -0.98 -4.69
CA LEU A 92 -3.34 0.02 -5.25
C LEU A 92 -2.94 -0.31 -6.69
N LYS A 93 -2.63 -1.58 -6.98
CA LYS A 93 -2.33 -2.05 -8.34
C LYS A 93 -3.51 -1.85 -9.28
N ALA A 94 -4.73 -2.17 -8.84
CA ALA A 94 -5.93 -1.99 -9.65
C ALA A 94 -6.18 -0.50 -9.97
N LEU A 95 -6.14 0.36 -8.94
CA LEU A 95 -6.32 1.81 -9.10
C LEU A 95 -5.26 2.40 -10.03
N ALA A 96 -3.98 2.15 -9.76
CA ALA A 96 -2.89 2.70 -10.56
C ALA A 96 -2.97 2.23 -12.03
N PHE A 97 -3.25 0.94 -12.24
CA PHE A 97 -3.38 0.38 -13.59
C PHE A 97 -4.57 0.95 -14.34
N ALA A 98 -5.73 1.08 -13.70
CA ALA A 98 -6.92 1.69 -14.30
C ALA A 98 -6.69 3.16 -14.65
N ILE A 99 -6.08 3.94 -13.76
CA ILE A 99 -5.76 5.35 -14.01
C ILE A 99 -4.84 5.51 -15.22
N VAL A 100 -3.73 4.76 -15.28
CA VAL A 100 -2.73 4.87 -16.35
C VAL A 100 -3.28 4.40 -17.71
N ASN A 101 -4.24 3.47 -17.70
CA ASN A 101 -4.75 2.86 -18.94
C ASN A 101 -6.19 3.26 -19.29
N ARG A 102 -6.77 4.26 -18.62
CA ARG A 102 -8.16 4.69 -18.86
C ARG A 102 -8.43 5.17 -20.29
N SER A 103 -7.42 5.71 -20.97
CA SER A 103 -7.51 6.12 -22.39
C SER A 103 -7.20 4.96 -23.36
N ASN A 104 -6.59 3.87 -22.87
CA ASN A 104 -6.21 2.72 -23.68
C ASN A 104 -7.31 1.66 -23.75
N TYR A 105 -8.19 1.61 -22.74
CA TYR A 105 -9.27 0.64 -22.65
C TYR A 105 -10.56 1.31 -22.17
N SER A 106 -11.68 0.95 -22.78
CA SER A 106 -12.99 1.29 -22.22
C SER A 106 -13.20 0.56 -20.90
N PHE A 107 -13.95 1.16 -19.97
CA PHE A 107 -14.26 0.54 -18.67
C PHE A 107 -15.03 -0.79 -18.80
N SER A 108 -15.74 -1.01 -19.91
CA SER A 108 -16.48 -2.25 -20.18
C SER A 108 -15.62 -3.39 -20.72
N GLN A 109 -14.44 -3.09 -21.27
CA GLN A 109 -13.48 -4.07 -21.80
C GLN A 109 -12.12 -3.98 -21.10
N HIS A 110 -12.10 -3.41 -19.90
CA HIS A 110 -10.88 -3.16 -19.16
C HIS A 110 -10.19 -4.47 -18.74
N PRO A 111 -8.86 -4.61 -18.84
CA PRO A 111 -8.15 -5.84 -18.49
C PRO A 111 -8.42 -6.36 -17.07
N LEU A 112 -8.72 -5.48 -16.11
CA LEU A 112 -9.07 -5.86 -14.73
C LEU A 112 -10.37 -6.69 -14.61
N LEU A 113 -11.18 -6.77 -15.67
CA LEU A 113 -12.38 -7.61 -15.72
C LEU A 113 -12.04 -9.09 -16.01
N SER A 114 -10.87 -9.37 -16.59
CA SER A 114 -10.44 -10.70 -17.01
C SER A 114 -9.08 -11.14 -16.47
N ARG A 115 -8.32 -10.23 -15.85
CA ARG A 115 -7.00 -10.47 -15.24
C ARG A 115 -6.98 -9.97 -13.81
N ASN A 116 -6.28 -10.69 -12.94
CA ASN A 116 -6.06 -10.25 -11.57
C ASN A 116 -5.11 -9.03 -11.55
N PRO A 117 -5.29 -8.05 -10.63
CA PRO A 117 -4.41 -6.88 -10.54
C PRO A 117 -2.91 -7.21 -10.41
N HIS A 118 -2.56 -8.35 -9.79
CA HIS A 118 -1.18 -8.81 -9.68
C HIS A 118 -0.55 -9.24 -11.01
N GLU A 119 -1.36 -9.58 -12.02
CA GLU A 119 -0.90 -9.87 -13.39
C GLU A 119 -0.77 -8.60 -14.25
N CYS A 120 -1.50 -7.54 -13.90
CA CYS A 120 -1.46 -6.26 -14.60
C CYS A 120 -0.25 -5.40 -14.19
N VAL A 121 0.16 -5.51 -12.91
CA VAL A 121 1.31 -4.78 -12.36
C VAL A 121 2.29 -5.78 -11.75
N PRO A 122 3.40 -6.13 -12.40
CA PRO A 122 4.33 -7.15 -11.91
C PRO A 122 5.11 -6.68 -10.68
N PHE A 123 5.52 -7.63 -9.86
CA PHE A 123 6.45 -7.36 -8.76
C PHE A 123 7.90 -7.35 -9.26
N ILE A 124 8.73 -6.48 -8.66
CA ILE A 124 10.18 -6.45 -8.92
C ILE A 124 10.85 -7.64 -8.20
N ASP A 125 10.35 -8.01 -7.02
CA ASP A 125 10.96 -8.95 -6.08
C ASP A 125 10.42 -10.39 -6.12
N LEU A 126 9.50 -10.67 -7.04
CA LEU A 126 8.92 -11.99 -7.24
C LEU A 126 9.07 -12.43 -8.71
N PRO A 127 9.46 -13.70 -8.96
CA PRO A 127 9.57 -14.20 -10.32
C PRO A 127 8.20 -14.24 -11.00
N TYR A 128 8.16 -13.93 -12.29
CA TYR A 128 7.05 -14.36 -13.14
C TYR A 128 7.15 -15.87 -13.40
N VAL A 129 6.05 -16.48 -13.82
CA VAL A 129 5.97 -17.90 -14.22
C VAL A 129 7.17 -18.26 -15.12
N GLY A 130 7.97 -19.24 -14.71
CA GLY A 130 9.08 -19.78 -15.52
C GLY A 130 10.51 -19.33 -15.16
N GLY A 131 10.73 -18.60 -14.05
CA GLY A 131 12.09 -18.41 -13.50
C GLY A 131 13.01 -17.47 -14.27
N HIS A 132 12.48 -16.67 -15.21
CA HIS A 132 13.24 -15.65 -15.95
C HIS A 132 13.07 -14.28 -15.28
N ALA A 133 14.12 -13.45 -15.34
CA ALA A 133 14.02 -12.03 -14.98
C ALA A 133 12.90 -11.40 -15.81
N ALA A 134 11.95 -10.74 -15.16
CA ALA A 134 10.81 -10.16 -15.86
C ALA A 134 11.32 -9.10 -16.85
N ASP A 135 11.00 -9.26 -18.13
CA ASP A 135 11.28 -8.25 -19.13
C ASP A 135 10.26 -7.10 -19.00
N TYR A 136 10.58 -6.16 -18.12
CA TYR A 136 9.80 -4.94 -17.96
C TYR A 136 9.86 -4.02 -19.18
N LYS A 137 10.62 -4.33 -20.24
CA LYS A 137 10.75 -3.45 -21.41
C LYS A 137 9.46 -3.38 -22.23
N SER A 138 8.65 -4.43 -22.22
CA SER A 138 7.40 -4.55 -22.98
C SER A 138 6.20 -3.83 -22.33
N LEU A 139 6.33 -3.39 -21.07
CA LEU A 139 5.26 -2.65 -20.39
C LEU A 139 5.06 -1.26 -21.02
N ALA A 140 3.80 -0.87 -21.17
CA ALA A 140 3.42 0.47 -21.61
C ALA A 140 3.94 1.55 -20.65
N GLN A 141 4.10 2.78 -21.16
CA GLN A 141 4.52 3.91 -20.34
C GLN A 141 3.32 4.69 -19.76
N PRO A 142 3.43 5.23 -18.52
CA PRO A 142 4.47 4.93 -17.53
C PRO A 142 4.41 3.45 -17.09
N ARG A 143 5.58 2.83 -16.86
CA ARG A 143 5.59 1.44 -16.39
C ARG A 143 5.17 1.40 -14.93
N LEU A 144 4.16 0.58 -14.65
CA LEU A 144 3.76 0.27 -13.28
C LEU A 144 4.48 -0.98 -12.82
N LEU A 145 5.21 -0.85 -11.72
CA LEU A 145 5.89 -1.94 -11.02
C LEU A 145 5.45 -1.94 -9.57
N ALA A 146 5.63 -3.06 -8.87
CA ALA A 146 5.33 -3.10 -7.44
C ALA A 146 6.42 -3.80 -6.64
N THR A 147 6.50 -3.50 -5.35
CA THR A 147 7.40 -4.20 -4.43
C THR A 147 6.94 -4.16 -2.98
N HIS A 148 7.48 -5.08 -2.18
CA HIS A 148 7.41 -5.07 -0.72
C HIS A 148 8.76 -4.76 -0.07
N ILE A 149 9.78 -4.42 -0.85
CA ILE A 149 11.12 -4.11 -0.35
C ILE A 149 11.06 -2.81 0.48
N PRO A 150 11.63 -2.77 1.70
CA PRO A 150 11.82 -1.53 2.48
C PRO A 150 12.66 -0.50 1.72
N TYR A 151 12.48 0.79 2.00
CA TYR A 151 13.14 1.84 1.24
C TYR A 151 14.67 1.73 1.29
N SER A 152 15.25 1.45 2.47
CA SER A 152 16.70 1.29 2.64
C SER A 152 17.28 0.08 1.90
N LEU A 153 16.43 -0.87 1.53
CA LEU A 153 16.83 -2.06 0.78
C LEU A 153 16.54 -1.95 -0.72
N LEU A 154 15.94 -0.84 -1.18
CA LEU A 154 15.79 -0.58 -2.62
C LEU A 154 17.18 -0.39 -3.27
N PRO A 155 17.33 -0.73 -4.56
CA PRO A 155 18.56 -0.43 -5.30
C PRO A 155 18.89 1.06 -5.25
N ALA A 156 20.17 1.42 -5.11
CA ALA A 156 20.62 2.82 -5.15
C ALA A 156 20.14 3.55 -6.42
N SER A 157 20.04 2.83 -7.54
CA SER A 157 19.50 3.35 -8.81
C SER A 157 18.07 3.90 -8.71
N VAL A 158 17.27 3.44 -7.74
CA VAL A 158 15.94 3.99 -7.43
C VAL A 158 16.08 5.36 -6.77
N ALA A 159 17.02 5.53 -5.84
CA ALA A 159 17.27 6.80 -5.18
C ALA A 159 17.81 7.88 -6.13
N ASP A 160 18.56 7.47 -7.16
CA ASP A 160 19.22 8.35 -8.14
C ASP A 160 18.37 8.67 -9.38
N SER A 161 17.35 7.88 -9.68
CA SER A 161 16.47 8.11 -10.84
C SER A 161 15.29 9.03 -10.52
N ASP A 162 14.62 9.56 -11.55
CA ASP A 162 13.37 10.33 -11.37
C ASP A 162 12.10 9.46 -11.24
N CYS A 163 12.26 8.12 -11.08
CA CYS A 163 11.09 7.27 -10.90
C CYS A 163 10.33 7.65 -9.63
N ARG A 164 9.01 7.50 -9.66
CA ARG A 164 8.13 7.87 -8.55
C ARG A 164 7.75 6.65 -7.73
N LEU A 165 7.65 6.83 -6.42
CA LEU A 165 7.22 5.80 -5.48
C LEU A 165 5.85 6.16 -4.92
N VAL A 166 4.91 5.23 -4.96
CA VAL A 166 3.62 5.36 -4.27
C VAL A 166 3.59 4.35 -3.14
N TYR A 167 3.68 4.84 -1.90
CA TYR A 167 3.58 4.01 -0.71
C TYR A 167 2.14 3.97 -0.20
N LEU A 168 1.57 2.77 -0.06
CA LEU A 168 0.29 2.59 0.63
C LEU A 168 0.49 1.92 1.99
N CYS A 169 0.20 2.71 3.02
CA CYS A 169 0.20 2.33 4.42
C CYS A 169 -1.19 1.89 4.87
N ARG A 170 -1.27 1.10 5.93
CA ARG A 170 -2.53 0.68 6.56
C ARG A 170 -2.33 0.45 8.06
N ASP A 171 -3.39 0.59 8.87
CA ASP A 171 -3.34 0.30 10.30
C ASP A 171 -2.71 -1.07 10.57
N PRO A 172 -1.62 -1.15 11.37
CA PRO A 172 -0.93 -2.40 11.67
C PRO A 172 -1.81 -3.51 12.23
N LYS A 173 -2.88 -3.20 12.98
CA LYS A 173 -3.84 -4.19 13.50
C LYS A 173 -4.59 -4.87 12.36
N ASP A 174 -5.03 -4.10 11.38
CA ASP A 174 -5.71 -4.61 10.19
C ASP A 174 -4.74 -5.37 9.26
N VAL A 175 -3.49 -4.89 9.13
CA VAL A 175 -2.42 -5.60 8.40
C VAL A 175 -2.18 -6.97 9.00
N LEU A 176 -2.04 -7.06 10.32
CA LEU A 176 -1.86 -8.33 11.04
C LEU A 176 -3.01 -9.30 10.76
N VAL A 177 -4.27 -8.86 10.90
CA VAL A 177 -5.43 -9.73 10.68
C VAL A 177 -5.52 -10.16 9.22
N SER A 178 -5.24 -9.25 8.30
CA SER A 178 -5.22 -9.54 6.86
C SER A 178 -4.13 -10.56 6.50
N LEU A 179 -2.93 -10.43 7.08
CA LEU A 179 -1.83 -11.37 6.90
C LEU A 179 -2.14 -12.73 7.51
N TRP A 180 -2.73 -12.75 8.71
CA TRP A 180 -3.07 -13.98 9.40
C TRP A 180 -4.07 -14.82 8.60
N HIS A 181 -5.17 -14.21 8.14
CA HIS A 181 -6.15 -14.90 7.28
C HIS A 181 -5.54 -15.36 5.95
N PHE A 182 -4.70 -14.53 5.32
CA PHE A 182 -4.08 -14.87 4.05
C PHE A 182 -3.16 -16.09 4.18
N MET A 183 -2.36 -16.15 5.24
CA MET A 183 -1.44 -17.25 5.48
C MET A 183 -2.19 -18.51 5.93
N LYS A 184 -3.23 -18.37 6.77
CA LYS A 184 -4.14 -19.45 7.14
C LYS A 184 -4.86 -20.05 5.93
N ALA A 185 -5.22 -19.25 4.93
CA ALA A 185 -5.83 -19.77 3.69
C ALA A 185 -4.85 -20.60 2.84
N MET A 186 -3.54 -20.43 3.02
CA MET A 186 -2.51 -21.21 2.32
C MET A 186 -2.07 -22.45 3.10
N LYS A 187 -2.01 -22.36 4.44
CA LYS A 187 -1.65 -23.46 5.35
C LYS A 187 -2.50 -23.40 6.62
N PRO A 188 -3.75 -23.91 6.58
CA PRO A 188 -4.69 -23.81 7.71
C PRO A 188 -4.17 -24.41 9.01
N GLU A 189 -3.38 -25.47 8.91
CA GLU A 189 -2.87 -26.27 10.02
C GLU A 189 -1.77 -25.59 10.85
N ILE A 190 -1.21 -24.46 10.40
CA ILE A 190 -0.02 -23.84 11.01
C ILE A 190 -0.34 -22.59 11.85
N MET A 191 -1.59 -22.11 11.88
CA MET A 191 -1.81 -20.70 12.26
C MET A 191 -2.93 -20.40 13.25
N GLU A 192 -2.59 -20.55 14.53
CA GLU A 192 -3.29 -19.87 15.63
C GLU A 192 -2.97 -18.37 15.66
N LEU A 193 -3.94 -17.57 16.09
CA LEU A 193 -3.81 -16.10 16.09
C LEU A 193 -2.77 -15.61 17.11
N SER A 194 -2.72 -16.20 18.32
CA SER A 194 -1.83 -15.72 19.38
C SER A 194 -0.34 -15.82 19.01
N PRO A 195 0.18 -16.96 18.49
CA PRO A 195 1.56 -17.02 18.00
C PRO A 195 1.85 -16.07 16.84
N ALA A 196 0.89 -15.90 15.91
CA ALA A 196 1.01 -14.94 14.82
C ALA A 196 1.13 -13.50 15.34
N PHE A 197 0.32 -13.15 16.35
CA PHE A 197 0.36 -11.85 17.01
C PHE A 197 1.70 -11.57 17.70
N GLU A 198 2.24 -12.53 18.45
CA GLU A 198 3.56 -12.37 19.09
C GLU A 198 4.65 -12.13 18.05
N MET A 199 4.68 -12.92 16.98
CA MET A 199 5.66 -12.75 15.90
C MET A 199 5.54 -11.39 15.21
N PHE A 200 4.32 -10.86 15.04
CA PHE A 200 4.11 -9.53 14.48
C PHE A 200 4.59 -8.42 15.43
N CYS A 201 4.34 -8.56 16.74
CA CYS A 201 4.83 -7.62 17.75
C CYS A 201 6.36 -7.63 17.87
N ASP A 202 7.00 -8.76 17.56
CA ASP A 202 8.46 -8.86 17.45
C ASP A 202 9.01 -8.27 16.13
N GLY A 203 8.12 -7.88 15.22
CA GLY A 203 8.45 -7.42 13.87
C GLY A 203 8.90 -8.54 12.92
N ALA A 204 8.81 -9.81 13.34
CA ALA A 204 9.29 -10.98 12.62
C ALA A 204 8.27 -11.48 11.58
N THR A 205 7.90 -10.59 10.64
CA THR A 205 7.04 -10.87 9.50
C THR A 205 7.79 -10.63 8.19
N PRO A 206 7.33 -11.18 7.04
CA PRO A 206 7.97 -10.88 5.76
C PRO A 206 8.05 -9.37 5.50
N TYR A 207 9.26 -8.86 5.26
CA TYR A 207 9.60 -7.44 5.11
C TYR A 207 9.33 -6.59 6.37
N GLY A 208 9.10 -7.21 7.52
CA GLY A 208 8.93 -6.53 8.80
C GLY A 208 10.26 -6.08 9.42
N PRO A 209 10.25 -5.18 10.41
CA PRO A 209 9.05 -4.75 11.15
C PRO A 209 8.18 -3.72 10.41
N VAL A 210 6.85 -3.84 10.58
CA VAL A 210 5.86 -3.00 9.88
C VAL A 210 6.05 -1.50 10.15
N TRP A 211 6.37 -1.12 11.40
CA TRP A 211 6.55 0.29 11.77
C TRP A 211 7.79 0.90 11.14
N GLU A 212 8.92 0.18 11.08
CA GLU A 212 10.14 0.73 10.47
C GLU A 212 9.95 0.89 8.96
N HIS A 213 9.33 -0.09 8.32
CA HIS A 213 9.01 0.02 6.90
C HIS A 213 8.07 1.19 6.60
N ASN A 214 7.04 1.42 7.42
CA ASN A 214 6.19 2.60 7.27
C ASN A 214 6.99 3.90 7.48
N LEU A 215 7.88 3.94 8.48
CA LEU A 215 8.67 5.12 8.81
C LEU A 215 9.66 5.49 7.71
N GLU A 216 10.31 4.52 7.08
CA GLU A 216 11.25 4.82 6.00
C GLU A 216 10.57 5.57 4.85
N TYR A 217 9.43 5.07 4.38
CA TYR A 217 8.68 5.73 3.31
C TYR A 217 8.01 7.01 3.76
N TRP A 218 7.55 7.10 5.01
CA TRP A 218 7.01 8.33 5.58
C TRP A 218 8.06 9.44 5.61
N ARG A 219 9.24 9.18 6.19
CA ARG A 219 10.35 10.13 6.23
C ARG A 219 10.76 10.57 4.82
N GLU A 220 10.79 9.64 3.88
CA GLU A 220 11.14 9.95 2.51
C GLU A 220 10.08 10.80 1.80
N SER A 221 8.78 10.56 2.04
CA SER A 221 7.71 11.41 1.50
C SER A 221 7.76 12.85 2.02
N LEU A 222 8.25 13.07 3.24
CA LEU A 222 8.46 14.41 3.77
C LEU A 222 9.68 15.09 3.15
N ARG A 223 10.70 14.31 2.82
CA ARG A 223 11.97 14.83 2.28
C ARG A 223 11.92 15.09 0.77
N ARG A 224 11.23 14.22 0.03
CA ARG A 224 11.12 14.24 -1.44
C ARG A 224 9.67 14.00 -1.87
N PRO A 225 8.72 14.90 -1.54
CA PRO A 225 7.30 14.74 -1.84
C PRO A 225 6.98 14.64 -3.35
N GLU A 226 7.85 15.19 -4.21
CA GLU A 226 7.78 15.04 -5.67
C GLU A 226 8.10 13.62 -6.16
N LYS A 227 8.80 12.84 -5.33
CA LYS A 227 9.28 11.49 -5.65
C LYS A 227 8.53 10.41 -4.90
N VAL A 228 8.03 10.69 -3.70
CA VAL A 228 7.33 9.70 -2.86
C VAL A 228 5.98 10.22 -2.39
N LEU A 229 4.91 9.61 -2.90
CA LEU A 229 3.55 9.81 -2.41
C LEU A 229 3.25 8.79 -1.31
N PHE A 230 2.90 9.27 -0.13
CA PHE A 230 2.46 8.43 0.98
C PHE A 230 0.94 8.50 1.12
N LEU A 231 0.26 7.36 0.99
CA LEU A 231 -1.18 7.20 1.14
C LEU A 231 -1.49 6.29 2.32
N LYS A 232 -2.65 6.49 2.97
CA LYS A 232 -3.21 5.51 3.91
C LYS A 232 -4.45 4.83 3.31
N TYR A 233 -4.56 3.52 3.50
CA TYR A 233 -5.69 2.72 3.04
C TYR A 233 -7.01 3.28 3.55
N GLU A 234 -7.02 3.73 4.80
CA GLU A 234 -8.17 4.32 5.47
C GLU A 234 -8.63 5.62 4.79
N GLU A 235 -7.70 6.44 4.31
CA GLU A 235 -7.98 7.70 3.58
C GLU A 235 -8.57 7.42 2.19
N ILE A 236 -8.08 6.39 1.49
CA ILE A 236 -8.65 5.99 0.20
C ILE A 236 -10.07 5.45 0.39
N VAL A 237 -10.36 4.74 1.48
CA VAL A 237 -11.73 4.28 1.79
C VAL A 237 -12.65 5.45 2.13
N ALA A 238 -12.17 6.43 2.90
CA ALA A 238 -12.96 7.58 3.32
C ALA A 238 -13.24 8.57 2.17
N GLU A 239 -12.22 8.87 1.35
CA GLU A 239 -12.29 9.83 0.25
C GLU A 239 -11.71 9.22 -1.05
N PRO A 240 -12.38 8.21 -1.66
CA PRO A 240 -11.83 7.47 -2.79
C PRO A 240 -11.59 8.34 -4.02
N MET A 241 -12.52 9.24 -4.33
CA MET A 241 -12.45 10.13 -5.49
C MET A 241 -11.26 11.08 -5.41
N ARG A 242 -11.06 11.70 -4.24
CA ARG A 242 -9.93 12.60 -3.97
C ARG A 242 -8.61 11.85 -4.04
N SER A 243 -8.55 10.66 -3.44
CA SER A 243 -7.36 9.81 -3.45
C SER A 243 -6.97 9.36 -4.86
N VAL A 244 -7.95 9.00 -5.70
CA VAL A 244 -7.73 8.63 -7.10
C VAL A 244 -7.20 9.80 -7.92
N LYS A 245 -7.74 11.01 -7.73
CA LYS A 245 -7.23 12.22 -8.41
C LYS A 245 -5.79 12.54 -8.00
N SER A 246 -5.51 12.54 -6.69
CA SER A 246 -4.15 12.76 -6.15
C SER A 246 -3.15 11.71 -6.68
N LEU A 247 -3.55 10.44 -6.71
CA LEU A 247 -2.75 9.37 -7.28
C LEU A 247 -2.46 9.59 -8.77
N ALA A 248 -3.47 10.00 -9.55
CA ALA A 248 -3.33 10.26 -10.98
C ALA A 248 -2.39 11.44 -11.27
N GLU A 249 -2.53 12.54 -10.52
CA GLU A 249 -1.65 13.71 -10.60
C GLU A 249 -0.21 13.32 -10.29
N PHE A 250 0.01 12.61 -9.19
CA PHE A 250 1.34 12.16 -8.79
C PHE A 250 1.97 11.19 -9.80
N MET A 251 1.19 10.30 -10.42
CA MET A 251 1.68 9.42 -11.48
C MET A 251 1.90 10.13 -12.82
N GLY A 252 1.63 11.44 -12.92
CA GLY A 252 1.85 12.23 -14.13
C GLY A 252 0.79 12.00 -15.21
N CYS A 253 -0.40 11.56 -14.79
CA CYS A 253 -1.54 11.34 -15.67
C CYS A 253 -2.82 11.94 -15.04
N PRO A 254 -2.81 13.24 -14.65
CA PRO A 254 -3.96 13.90 -14.03
C PRO A 254 -5.20 13.76 -14.92
N PHE A 255 -6.37 13.74 -14.31
CA PHE A 255 -7.62 13.79 -15.06
C PHE A 255 -7.81 15.18 -15.65
N SER A 256 -8.30 15.26 -16.89
CA SER A 256 -8.72 16.53 -17.46
C SER A 256 -10.07 16.96 -16.88
N GLU A 257 -10.41 18.25 -16.97
CA GLU A 257 -11.74 18.74 -16.57
C GLU A 257 -12.88 18.04 -17.34
N GLU A 258 -12.62 17.62 -18.58
CA GLU A 258 -13.58 16.85 -19.38
C GLU A 258 -13.73 15.43 -18.83
N GLU A 259 -12.63 14.73 -18.54
CA GLU A 259 -12.68 13.40 -17.92
C GLU A 259 -13.39 13.43 -16.56
N GLU A 260 -13.19 14.48 -15.76
CA GLU A 260 -13.90 14.65 -14.50
C GLU A 260 -15.40 14.90 -14.70
N ARG A 261 -15.79 15.76 -15.65
CA ARG A 261 -17.21 15.99 -15.96
C ARG A 261 -17.90 14.75 -16.50
N ASP A 262 -17.19 13.93 -17.27
CA ASP A 262 -17.72 12.71 -17.88
C ASP A 262 -17.74 11.52 -16.90
N GLY A 263 -17.30 11.70 -15.66
CA GLY A 263 -17.38 10.70 -14.61
C GLY A 263 -16.26 9.65 -14.66
N ALA A 264 -15.11 9.96 -15.28
CA ALA A 264 -14.02 9.00 -15.41
C ALA A 264 -13.42 8.60 -14.05
N VAL A 265 -13.40 9.52 -13.07
CA VAL A 265 -12.92 9.25 -11.71
C VAL A 265 -13.84 8.23 -11.03
N GLU A 266 -15.15 8.41 -11.19
CA GLU A 266 -16.21 7.56 -10.62
C GLU A 266 -16.09 6.16 -11.21
N GLU A 267 -15.87 6.07 -12.51
CA GLU A 267 -15.71 4.79 -13.20
C GLU A 267 -14.44 4.05 -12.79
N VAL A 268 -13.31 4.75 -12.56
CA VAL A 268 -12.09 4.13 -12.00
C VAL A 268 -12.38 3.57 -10.60
N VAL A 269 -13.00 4.36 -9.72
CA VAL A 269 -13.36 3.93 -8.36
C VAL A 269 -14.30 2.73 -8.38
N ARG A 270 -15.34 2.79 -9.23
CA ARG A 270 -16.34 1.71 -9.39
C ARG A 270 -15.72 0.44 -9.95
N LEU A 271 -14.85 0.55 -10.96
CA LEU A 271 -14.15 -0.59 -11.56
C LEU A 271 -13.23 -1.28 -10.55
N CYS A 272 -12.54 -0.47 -9.73
CA CYS A 272 -11.56 -0.96 -8.76
C CYS A 272 -12.14 -1.23 -7.38
N SER A 273 -13.46 -1.16 -7.20
CA SER A 273 -14.09 -1.40 -5.90
C SER A 273 -13.87 -2.84 -5.45
N PHE A 274 -13.91 -3.06 -4.13
CA PHE A 274 -13.76 -4.40 -3.56
C PHE A 274 -14.81 -5.34 -4.16
N GLU A 275 -16.08 -4.94 -4.18
CA GLU A 275 -17.21 -5.72 -4.66
C GLU A 275 -17.05 -6.07 -6.13
N LYS A 276 -16.60 -5.11 -6.96
CA LYS A 276 -16.41 -5.33 -8.38
C LYS A 276 -15.27 -6.30 -8.62
N LEU A 277 -14.10 -6.08 -8.04
CA LEU A 277 -12.94 -6.95 -8.24
C LEU A 277 -13.17 -8.35 -7.65
N SER A 278 -13.70 -8.46 -6.43
CA SER A 278 -13.93 -9.76 -5.77
C SER A 278 -15.02 -10.59 -6.44
N SER A 279 -15.92 -9.97 -7.20
CA SER A 279 -17.00 -10.67 -7.89
C SER A 279 -16.59 -11.27 -9.25
N MET A 280 -15.46 -10.86 -9.83
CA MET A 280 -14.96 -11.34 -11.12
C MET A 280 -14.54 -12.82 -11.06
N GLU A 281 -14.85 -13.58 -12.12
CA GLU A 281 -14.53 -15.01 -12.17
C GLU A 281 -13.02 -15.28 -12.07
N VAL A 282 -12.18 -14.44 -12.69
CA VAL A 282 -10.71 -14.53 -12.56
C VAL A 282 -10.25 -14.39 -11.11
N ASN A 283 -10.96 -13.61 -10.28
CA ASN A 283 -10.60 -13.39 -8.89
C ASN A 283 -11.28 -14.39 -7.95
N LYS A 284 -12.41 -15.00 -8.33
CA LYS A 284 -13.07 -16.05 -7.56
C LYS A 284 -12.42 -17.43 -7.73
N ARG A 285 -12.00 -17.75 -8.95
CA ARG A 285 -11.58 -19.11 -9.34
C ARG A 285 -10.21 -19.17 -9.99
N GLY A 286 -9.62 -18.02 -10.30
CA GLY A 286 -8.28 -17.98 -10.87
C GLY A 286 -7.23 -18.45 -9.88
N VAL A 287 -6.13 -18.93 -10.44
CA VAL A 287 -4.97 -19.40 -9.69
C VAL A 287 -3.75 -18.65 -10.22
N GLY A 288 -2.97 -18.09 -9.31
CA GLY A 288 -1.72 -17.40 -9.62
C GLY A 288 -0.51 -18.10 -9.00
N LEU A 289 0.68 -17.71 -9.43
CA LEU A 289 1.94 -18.10 -8.82
C LEU A 289 2.56 -16.87 -8.14
N MET A 290 2.90 -16.98 -6.86
CA MET A 290 3.58 -15.91 -6.12
C MET A 290 4.77 -16.49 -5.36
N GLY A 291 5.99 -16.12 -5.74
CA GLY A 291 7.20 -16.58 -5.04
C GLY A 291 7.38 -18.11 -5.03
N GLY A 292 6.94 -18.77 -6.10
CA GLY A 292 6.96 -20.23 -6.25
C GLY A 292 5.83 -20.97 -5.54
N VAL A 293 4.85 -20.24 -4.98
CA VAL A 293 3.67 -20.82 -4.31
C VAL A 293 2.42 -20.59 -5.16
N THR A 294 1.64 -21.63 -5.37
CA THR A 294 0.32 -21.56 -6.01
C THR A 294 -0.66 -20.91 -5.05
N ILE A 295 -1.31 -19.82 -5.47
CA ILE A 295 -2.26 -19.07 -4.65
C ILE A 295 -3.59 -18.96 -5.39
N GLN A 296 -4.69 -19.28 -4.69
CA GLN A 296 -6.03 -19.00 -5.16
C GLN A 296 -6.26 -17.48 -5.17
N GLN A 297 -6.66 -16.91 -6.30
CA GLN A 297 -6.83 -15.45 -6.42
C GLN A 297 -7.87 -14.91 -5.42
N ALA A 298 -8.83 -15.75 -5.02
CA ALA A 298 -9.83 -15.42 -4.00
C ALA A 298 -9.21 -15.06 -2.65
N ASN A 299 -8.02 -15.59 -2.34
CA ASN A 299 -7.32 -15.30 -1.07
C ASN A 299 -6.84 -13.83 -0.97
N PHE A 300 -6.78 -13.10 -2.10
CA PHE A 300 -6.50 -11.66 -2.08
C PHE A 300 -7.72 -10.82 -1.67
N PHE A 301 -8.94 -11.36 -1.75
CA PHE A 301 -10.20 -10.65 -1.52
C PHE A 301 -10.96 -11.24 -0.32
N ARG A 302 -10.79 -10.63 0.86
CA ARG A 302 -11.41 -11.12 2.10
C ARG A 302 -12.63 -10.31 2.55
N LYS A 303 -12.42 -9.05 2.93
CA LYS A 303 -13.50 -8.15 3.39
C LYS A 303 -13.41 -6.73 2.83
N GLY A 304 -12.22 -6.23 2.50
CA GLY A 304 -12.06 -4.87 1.96
C GLY A 304 -12.34 -3.73 2.95
N LYS A 305 -12.58 -4.01 4.24
CA LYS A 305 -13.01 -3.03 5.25
C LYS A 305 -11.87 -2.56 6.13
N VAL A 306 -11.99 -1.33 6.63
CA VAL A 306 -11.20 -0.76 7.74
C VAL A 306 -11.75 -1.25 9.07
N GLY A 307 -10.87 -1.57 10.01
CA GLY A 307 -11.25 -1.85 11.39
C GLY A 307 -11.74 -3.28 11.64
N ASP A 308 -11.57 -4.21 10.69
CA ASP A 308 -12.00 -5.60 10.91
C ASP A 308 -11.21 -6.28 12.02
N TRP A 309 -10.06 -5.73 12.42
CA TRP A 309 -9.28 -6.19 13.57
C TRP A 309 -10.09 -6.35 14.87
N VAL A 310 -11.14 -5.55 15.07
CA VAL A 310 -12.02 -5.63 16.26
C VAL A 310 -12.71 -6.98 16.40
N ASN A 311 -12.88 -7.71 15.29
CA ASN A 311 -13.54 -9.01 15.25
C ASN A 311 -12.60 -10.18 15.56
N HIS A 312 -11.29 -9.94 15.69
CA HIS A 312 -10.29 -11.00 15.86
C HIS A 312 -9.35 -10.76 17.04
N LEU A 313 -8.96 -9.51 17.30
CA LEU A 313 -8.06 -9.17 18.39
C LEU A 313 -8.81 -8.94 19.69
N SER A 314 -8.29 -9.47 20.79
CA SER A 314 -8.73 -9.03 22.11
C SER A 314 -8.35 -7.57 22.35
N ARG A 315 -9.02 -6.93 23.31
CA ARG A 315 -8.67 -5.56 23.73
C ARG A 315 -7.19 -5.45 24.10
N ASP A 316 -6.69 -6.38 24.92
CA ASP A 316 -5.30 -6.36 25.39
C ASP A 316 -4.30 -6.48 24.23
N MET A 317 -4.61 -7.30 23.22
CA MET A 317 -3.79 -7.44 22.02
C MET A 317 -3.77 -6.15 21.20
N ALA A 318 -4.95 -5.55 20.97
CA ALA A 318 -5.06 -4.30 20.23
C ALA A 318 -4.33 -3.16 20.94
N GLU A 319 -4.54 -2.98 22.25
CA GLU A 319 -3.88 -1.94 23.04
C GLU A 319 -2.37 -2.14 23.13
N ARG A 320 -1.89 -3.38 23.25
CA ARG A 320 -0.45 -3.67 23.23
C ARG A 320 0.17 -3.28 21.90
N LEU A 321 -0.48 -3.62 20.78
CA LEU A 321 0.03 -3.28 19.46
C LEU A 321 -0.04 -1.76 19.22
N ASP A 322 -1.09 -1.09 19.65
CA ASP A 322 -1.21 0.37 19.57
C ASP A 322 -0.10 1.07 20.36
N ARG A 323 0.17 0.64 21.60
CA ARG A 323 1.28 1.18 22.41
C ARG A 323 2.63 0.97 21.72
N LEU A 324 2.88 -0.24 21.23
CA LEU A 324 4.13 -0.58 20.53
C LEU A 324 4.32 0.28 19.29
N VAL A 325 3.30 0.37 18.43
CA VAL A 325 3.36 1.18 17.20
C VAL A 325 3.53 2.65 17.56
N HIS A 326 2.78 3.17 18.53
CA HIS A 326 2.92 4.56 18.97
C HIS A 326 4.33 4.88 19.48
N GLU A 327 4.91 4.00 20.30
CA GLU A 327 6.29 4.15 20.79
C GLU A 327 7.30 4.17 19.62
N LYS A 328 7.15 3.27 18.65
CA LYS A 328 8.06 3.19 17.49
C LYS A 328 7.92 4.36 16.53
N LEU A 329 6.73 4.93 16.40
CA LEU A 329 6.46 6.08 15.54
C LEU A 329 6.64 7.43 16.24
N ASN A 330 6.95 7.43 17.55
CA ASN A 330 7.03 8.64 18.34
C ASN A 330 8.02 9.65 17.73
N GLY A 331 7.61 10.92 17.66
CA GLY A 331 8.40 12.00 17.05
C GLY A 331 8.45 12.01 15.53
N SER A 332 7.88 11.03 14.82
CA SER A 332 7.89 11.03 13.34
C SER A 332 6.79 11.87 12.69
N GLY A 333 5.72 12.17 13.42
CA GLY A 333 4.50 12.77 12.88
C GLY A 333 3.55 11.77 12.18
N LEU A 334 3.98 10.52 11.91
CA LEU A 334 3.11 9.47 11.40
C LEU A 334 2.23 8.94 12.54
N THR A 335 0.93 9.10 12.39
CA THR A 335 -0.07 8.60 13.34
C THR A 335 -1.11 7.74 12.63
N PHE A 336 -1.58 6.74 13.36
CA PHE A 336 -2.79 5.99 13.04
C PHE A 336 -3.87 6.45 14.01
N GLN A 337 -5.13 6.45 13.57
CA GLN A 337 -6.22 6.69 14.51
C GLN A 337 -6.19 5.59 15.57
N LEU A 338 -5.91 5.98 16.82
CA LEU A 338 -6.06 5.09 17.97
C LEU A 338 -7.53 4.69 17.98
N GLY A 339 -7.81 3.41 17.80
CA GLY A 339 -9.17 2.91 17.59
C GLY A 339 -10.14 3.51 18.61
N TYR A 340 -11.29 3.98 18.10
CA TYR A 340 -12.49 4.48 18.79
C TYR A 340 -13.04 3.53 19.88
N PHE A 341 -12.28 3.21 20.92
CA PHE A 341 -12.81 2.57 22.12
C PHE A 341 -13.41 3.60 23.09
N ARG A 342 -12.99 4.86 22.99
CA ARG A 342 -13.43 5.91 23.92
C ARG A 342 -14.90 6.30 23.70
N ASP A 343 -15.39 6.24 22.47
CA ASP A 343 -16.78 6.61 22.15
C ASP A 343 -17.76 5.44 22.27
N PHE A 344 -17.30 4.19 22.13
CA PHE A 344 -18.15 3.00 22.34
C PHE A 344 -18.54 2.82 23.83
N VAL A 345 -17.74 3.34 24.76
CA VAL A 345 -18.03 3.30 26.21
C VAL A 345 -18.93 4.46 26.64
N LEU A 346 -18.99 5.56 25.89
CA LEU A 346 -19.96 6.63 26.13
C LEU A 346 -21.32 6.38 25.44
N ALA A 347 -21.34 5.63 24.34
CA ALA A 347 -22.55 5.25 23.63
C ALA A 347 -23.13 3.90 24.08
N GLY A 348 -23.11 3.64 25.39
CA GLY A 348 -23.76 2.47 25.99
C GLY A 348 -25.27 2.44 25.73
N ARG A 349 -25.69 1.89 24.59
CA ARG A 349 -26.99 1.23 24.42
C ARG A 349 -26.84 -0.01 23.55
N THR A 350 -27.34 -1.08 24.12
CA THR A 350 -27.53 -2.42 23.57
C THR A 350 -28.37 -2.41 22.28
N GLU A 351 -28.08 -3.43 21.46
CA GLU A 351 -28.85 -3.96 20.33
C GLU A 351 -28.57 -3.41 18.91
N GLY A 352 -28.35 -4.37 17.99
CA GLY A 352 -28.68 -4.23 16.58
C GLY A 352 -27.51 -3.98 15.64
N ALA A 353 -27.29 -4.91 14.72
CA ALA A 353 -26.44 -4.72 13.55
C ALA A 353 -26.88 -3.48 12.73
N GLY A 354 -25.94 -2.66 12.30
CA GLY A 354 -26.21 -1.50 11.45
C GLY A 354 -24.92 -0.90 10.89
N GLU A 355 -24.97 -0.50 9.62
CA GLU A 355 -23.92 0.13 8.84
C GLU A 355 -23.26 1.33 9.54
N ILE A 356 -21.96 1.48 9.33
CA ILE A 356 -21.20 2.66 9.77
C ILE A 356 -21.26 3.69 8.64
N LEU A 357 -22.08 4.73 8.81
CA LEU A 357 -22.00 5.97 8.05
C LEU A 357 -20.92 6.87 8.66
N LEU A 358 -20.01 7.38 7.81
CA LEU A 358 -19.06 8.43 8.17
C LEU A 358 -19.85 9.73 8.39
N VAL A 359 -19.79 10.31 9.60
CA VAL A 359 -20.37 11.63 9.89
C VAL A 359 -19.31 12.70 9.61
N ASP A 360 -19.65 13.59 8.70
CA ASP A 360 -18.84 14.70 8.23
C ASP A 360 -18.61 15.73 9.35
N GLY A 361 -17.34 16.07 9.59
CA GLY A 361 -16.92 17.03 10.61
C GLY A 361 -16.72 18.41 9.99
N SER A 362 -17.79 19.21 9.90
CA SER A 362 -17.66 20.63 9.61
C SER A 362 -18.62 21.44 10.47
N ALA A 363 -18.08 22.15 11.46
CA ALA A 363 -18.53 23.48 11.85
C ALA A 363 -17.61 24.02 12.95
N ALA A 364 -16.78 25.01 12.60
CA ALA A 364 -16.26 25.98 13.54
C ALA A 364 -16.47 27.38 12.97
N LEU A 365 -16.97 28.26 13.86
CA LEU A 365 -16.89 29.73 13.90
C LEU A 365 -17.94 30.54 13.13
N GLY A 366 -18.64 31.42 13.86
CA GLY A 366 -19.39 32.56 13.31
C GLY A 366 -20.47 33.13 14.23
N SER A 367 -20.14 34.19 14.95
CA SER A 367 -20.91 34.87 16.00
C SER A 367 -21.94 35.94 15.53
N HIS A 368 -22.98 36.13 16.37
CA HIS A 368 -23.70 37.39 16.74
C HIS A 368 -24.43 38.29 15.71
N HIS A 369 -25.77 38.42 15.88
CA HIS A 369 -26.64 39.64 16.02
C HIS A 369 -28.09 39.30 15.62
N HIS A 370 -29.09 39.29 16.53
CA HIS A 370 -30.07 40.34 16.88
C HIS A 370 -30.94 40.91 15.72
N GLY A 371 -32.28 40.78 15.85
CA GLY A 371 -33.25 41.74 15.28
C GLY A 371 -34.44 41.20 14.45
N ASP A 372 -35.57 40.98 15.12
CA ASP A 372 -36.99 41.29 14.81
C ASP A 372 -37.71 41.02 13.45
N GLU A 373 -38.91 40.45 13.64
CA GLU A 373 -40.25 40.65 13.01
C GLU A 373 -40.41 40.85 11.48
N ASP A 374 -41.21 40.00 10.81
CA ASP A 374 -42.65 40.26 10.53
C ASP A 374 -43.32 39.22 9.58
N GLY A 375 -44.57 38.84 9.90
CA GLY A 375 -45.70 38.83 8.94
C GLY A 375 -46.01 37.67 7.95
N ARG A 376 -47.11 36.94 8.26
CA ARG A 376 -48.15 36.32 7.38
C ARG A 376 -47.86 34.96 6.69
N SER A 377 -48.50 33.86 7.12
CA SER A 377 -49.82 33.29 6.67
C SER A 377 -49.79 32.78 5.21
N MET A 378 -50.17 31.56 4.79
CA MET A 378 -51.10 30.49 5.20
C MET A 378 -50.64 29.24 4.39
N ALA A 379 -50.68 27.97 4.82
CA ALA A 379 -51.88 27.12 4.86
C ALA A 379 -51.54 25.70 5.41
N THR A 380 -52.27 25.29 6.46
CA THR A 380 -52.99 24.01 6.71
C THR A 380 -52.79 22.84 5.71
N LEU A 381 -52.74 21.53 6.05
CA LEU A 381 -53.06 20.70 7.24
C LEU A 381 -52.68 19.21 6.89
N PRO A 382 -52.90 18.16 7.73
CA PRO A 382 -51.82 17.32 8.25
C PRO A 382 -51.82 15.83 7.83
N LEU A 383 -50.73 15.17 8.24
CA LEU A 383 -50.54 13.73 8.44
C LEU A 383 -51.53 13.11 9.43
N VAL A 384 -52.06 11.92 9.12
CA VAL A 384 -52.40 10.84 10.08
C VAL A 384 -52.19 9.47 9.38
N PRO A 385 -51.71 8.42 10.09
CA PRO A 385 -51.14 7.22 9.49
C PRO A 385 -52.09 6.02 9.46
N THR A 386 -51.81 5.04 8.58
CA THR A 386 -52.53 3.77 8.54
C THR A 386 -51.56 2.61 8.77
N ALA A 387 -51.75 1.92 9.90
CA ALA A 387 -51.28 0.56 10.12
C ALA A 387 -52.28 -0.42 9.50
N MET A 388 -51.80 -1.48 8.84
CA MET A 388 -52.50 -2.76 8.85
C MET A 388 -51.56 -3.92 8.58
N ALA A 389 -51.66 -4.91 9.47
CA ALA A 389 -51.08 -6.24 9.38
C ALA A 389 -52.04 -7.20 8.67
N MET A 390 -51.48 -8.32 8.17
CA MET A 390 -52.00 -9.71 8.09
C MET A 390 -51.64 -10.33 6.73
N LYS A 391 -50.72 -11.31 6.67
CA LYS A 391 -50.83 -12.77 6.96
C LYS A 391 -51.37 -13.61 5.78
N LYS A 392 -50.54 -14.62 5.46
CA LYS A 392 -50.80 -15.96 4.89
C LYS A 392 -51.10 -16.11 3.39
N GLY A 393 -50.15 -16.77 2.74
CA GLY A 393 -50.35 -17.90 1.82
C GLY A 393 -49.28 -18.92 2.14
#